data_AF-A0A0D0GG42-F1
#
_entry.id   AF-A0A0D0GG42-F1
#
_cell.length_a   1.000
_cell.length_b   1.000
_cell.length_c   1.000
_cell.angle_alpha   90.00
_cell.angle_beta   90.00
_cell.angle_gamma   90.00
#
_symmetry.space_group_name_H-M   'P 1'
#
loop_
_entity.id
_entity.type
_entity.pdbx_description
1 polymer ?
#
loop_
_entity_poly.entity_id
_entity_poly.type
_entity_poly.pdbx_seq_one_letter_code
_entity_poly.pdbx_strand_id
1 'polypeptide(L)'
;MRKRFAQEVTRRLNVPAGEQRAYGQRLQQALAANGLADLAGEYVVMVDRAPAVQALFIYFRATSANAWLMIGAAPVATGLPGKYDHFTTPLGVFTHTPDNMDFRAEGTTNDNGIRGYGRRDMRIYDFGWVDSERGWGKGGVSAMRFQMHATDPGRLEPLLGVRHSKGCVRIPASLNTFIDRHGMLDADYEARAEEGKSFWVLHPGRDITPNEGRYLVVIDTARKTRPAWAPLPGRNAWAKVPKGGDTAD
;
A
#
# COMPACT_ATOMS: atom_id res chain seq x y z
N MET A 1 -14.08 -7.35 10.64
CA MET A 1 -12.91 -7.21 9.75
C MET A 1 -11.59 -7.79 10.28
N ARG A 2 -11.15 -7.53 11.52
CA ARG A 2 -9.88 -8.09 12.08
C ARG A 2 -9.70 -9.60 11.91
N LYS A 3 -10.75 -10.38 12.16
CA LYS A 3 -10.74 -11.85 11.97
C LYS A 3 -10.50 -12.24 10.51
N ARG A 4 -11.19 -11.59 9.57
CA ARG A 4 -11.01 -11.80 8.13
C ARG A 4 -9.59 -11.46 7.69
N PHE A 5 -9.07 -10.30 8.08
CA PHE A 5 -7.67 -9.93 7.82
C PHE A 5 -6.69 -11.01 8.32
N ALA A 6 -6.88 -11.51 9.54
CA ALA A 6 -6.02 -12.54 10.11
C ALA A 6 -6.11 -13.90 9.40
N GLN A 7 -7.23 -14.19 8.74
CA GLN A 7 -7.46 -15.43 7.99
C GLN A 7 -6.98 -15.33 6.54
N GLU A 8 -7.16 -14.17 5.91
CA GLU A 8 -7.00 -13.98 4.47
C GLU A 8 -5.62 -13.40 4.10
N VAL A 9 -5.01 -12.61 4.99
CA VAL A 9 -3.69 -12.03 4.75
C VAL A 9 -2.60 -12.94 5.33
N THR A 10 -1.73 -13.47 4.47
CA THR A 10 -0.69 -14.43 4.87
C THR A 10 0.54 -13.76 5.47
N ARG A 11 0.92 -12.59 4.94
CA ARG A 11 2.10 -11.81 5.37
C ARG A 11 1.70 -10.71 6.33
N ARG A 12 1.67 -11.03 7.62
CA ARG A 12 1.21 -10.11 8.66
C ARG A 12 2.35 -9.66 9.56
N LEU A 13 2.24 -8.44 10.08
CA LEU A 13 3.11 -7.92 11.13
C LEU A 13 2.38 -7.97 12.48
N ASN A 14 3.06 -8.50 13.49
CA ASN A 14 2.55 -8.56 14.86
C ASN A 14 2.90 -7.26 15.60
N VAL A 15 2.14 -6.20 15.32
CA VAL A 15 2.37 -4.86 15.88
C VAL A 15 1.92 -4.82 17.36
N PRO A 16 2.78 -4.44 18.33
CA PRO A 16 2.39 -4.32 19.73
C PRO A 16 1.31 -3.27 19.97
N ALA A 17 0.44 -3.47 20.96
CA ALA A 17 -0.71 -2.58 21.21
C ALA A 17 -0.33 -1.09 21.38
N GLY A 18 0.81 -0.81 22.00
CA GLY A 18 1.33 0.57 22.11
C GLY A 18 1.67 1.20 20.76
N GLU A 19 2.29 0.42 19.87
CA GLU A 19 2.62 0.86 18.50
C GLU A 19 1.35 1.02 17.66
N GLN A 20 0.36 0.12 17.80
CA GLN A 20 -0.94 0.27 17.13
C GLN A 20 -1.61 1.61 17.46
N ARG A 21 -1.56 2.02 18.74
CA ARG A 21 -2.10 3.33 19.17
C ARG A 21 -1.26 4.49 18.66
N ALA A 22 0.07 4.39 18.72
CA ALA A 22 0.97 5.44 18.25
C ALA A 22 0.81 5.70 16.74
N TYR A 23 0.67 4.64 15.93
CA TYR A 23 0.37 4.78 14.51
C TYR A 23 -1.04 5.33 14.26
N GLY A 24 -2.04 4.96 15.07
CA GLY A 24 -3.37 5.59 15.01
C GLY A 24 -3.34 7.09 15.28
N GLN A 25 -2.49 7.56 16.20
CA GLN A 25 -2.28 9.00 16.44
C GLN A 25 -1.59 9.70 15.28
N ARG A 26 -0.60 9.06 14.65
CA ARG A 26 0.08 9.59 13.45
C ARG A 26 -0.88 9.69 12.27
N LEU A 27 -1.73 8.68 12.08
CA LEU A 27 -2.80 8.70 11.11
C LEU A 27 -3.72 9.90 11.35
N GLN A 28 -4.18 10.10 12.59
CA GLN A 28 -5.02 11.24 12.95
C GLN A 28 -4.34 12.58 12.63
N GLN A 29 -3.05 12.72 12.93
CA GLN A 29 -2.30 13.94 12.63
C GLN A 29 -2.20 14.20 11.12
N ALA A 30 -1.90 13.16 10.34
CA ALA A 30 -1.82 13.26 8.88
C ALA A 30 -3.17 13.65 8.26
N LEU A 31 -4.27 13.02 8.69
CA LEU A 31 -5.61 13.35 8.23
C LEU A 31 -6.03 14.77 8.63
N ALA A 32 -5.82 15.16 9.88
CA ALA A 32 -6.15 16.51 10.36
C ALA A 32 -5.38 17.60 9.61
N ALA A 33 -4.10 17.39 9.32
CA ALA A 33 -3.28 18.30 8.51
C ALA A 33 -3.78 18.47 7.08
N ASN A 34 -4.63 17.56 6.59
CA ASN A 34 -5.25 17.58 5.27
C ASN A 34 -6.76 17.90 5.31
N GLY A 35 -7.25 18.48 6.41
CA GLY A 35 -8.66 18.88 6.53
C GLY A 35 -9.64 17.72 6.78
N LEU A 36 -9.13 16.54 7.11
CA LEU A 36 -9.91 15.31 7.32
C LEU A 36 -9.95 14.89 8.80
N ALA A 37 -9.94 15.87 9.70
CA ALA A 37 -9.87 15.62 11.15
C ALA A 37 -11.02 14.75 11.66
N ASP A 38 -12.22 14.90 11.08
CA ASP A 38 -13.45 14.22 11.48
C ASP A 38 -13.73 12.91 10.70
N LEU A 39 -12.83 12.50 9.79
CA LEU A 39 -12.99 11.31 8.94
C LEU A 39 -13.32 10.05 9.75
N ALA A 40 -14.51 9.47 9.60
CA ALA A 40 -14.92 8.28 10.33
C ALA A 40 -15.94 7.47 9.51
N GLY A 41 -16.22 6.24 9.93
CA GLY A 41 -17.16 5.36 9.23
C GLY A 41 -16.59 4.71 7.96
N GLU A 42 -15.29 4.89 7.70
CA GLU A 42 -14.59 4.25 6.60
C GLU A 42 -13.23 3.67 7.02
N TYR A 43 -12.73 2.68 6.29
CA TYR A 43 -11.37 2.16 6.49
C TYR A 43 -10.34 3.12 5.89
N VAL A 44 -9.16 3.19 6.52
CA VAL A 44 -8.03 3.95 5.99
C VAL A 44 -6.81 3.05 5.88
N VAL A 45 -6.18 3.06 4.70
CA VAL A 45 -4.90 2.39 4.47
C VAL A 45 -3.79 3.39 4.76
N MET A 46 -2.86 3.02 5.63
CA MET A 46 -1.70 3.84 5.95
C MET A 46 -0.40 3.09 5.67
N VAL A 47 0.60 3.78 5.14
CA VAL A 47 1.93 3.26 4.86
C VAL A 47 2.96 4.09 5.62
N ASP A 48 3.87 3.42 6.32
CA ASP A 48 5.10 4.04 6.80
C ASP A 48 6.26 3.69 5.87
N ARG A 49 6.71 4.70 5.11
CA ARG A 49 7.81 4.60 4.15
C ARG A 49 9.19 4.66 4.81
N ALA A 50 9.29 4.83 6.13
CA ALA A 50 10.57 4.91 6.82
C ALA A 50 11.41 3.65 6.49
N PRO A 51 12.72 3.79 6.15
CA PRO A 51 13.56 2.66 5.74
C PRO A 51 13.69 1.57 6.82
N ALA A 52 13.53 1.93 8.09
CA ALA A 52 13.58 1.01 9.21
C ALA A 52 12.23 0.32 9.52
N VAL A 53 11.13 0.72 8.86
CA VAL A 53 9.78 0.21 9.14
C VAL A 53 9.20 -0.54 7.95
N GLN A 54 8.90 0.16 6.83
CA GLN A 54 8.34 -0.44 5.62
C GLN A 54 7.10 -1.30 5.90
N ALA A 55 6.06 -0.68 6.44
CA ALA A 55 4.82 -1.35 6.83
C ALA A 55 3.57 -0.63 6.31
N LEU A 56 2.53 -1.41 6.01
CA LEU A 56 1.18 -0.93 5.77
C LEU A 56 0.27 -1.37 6.92
N PHE A 57 -0.64 -0.48 7.28
CA PHE A 57 -1.65 -0.66 8.32
C PHE A 57 -3.03 -0.39 7.72
N ILE A 58 -4.04 -1.12 8.17
CA ILE A 58 -5.44 -0.79 7.91
C ILE A 58 -6.06 -0.37 9.23
N TYR A 59 -6.71 0.78 9.25
CA TYR A 59 -7.37 1.36 10.42
C TYR A 59 -8.85 1.60 10.17
N PHE A 60 -9.63 1.64 11.25
CA PHE A 60 -11.04 2.00 11.25
C PHE A 60 -11.40 2.76 12.53
N ARG A 61 -12.35 3.69 12.44
CA ARG A 61 -13.06 4.22 13.60
C ARG A 61 -14.52 4.47 13.23
N ALA A 62 -15.45 4.21 14.16
CA ALA A 62 -16.87 4.34 13.86
C ALA A 62 -17.33 5.80 13.85
N THR A 63 -16.85 6.62 14.80
CA THR A 63 -17.10 8.07 14.87
C THR A 63 -15.79 8.83 15.05
N SER A 64 -15.80 10.15 14.81
CA SER A 64 -14.61 11.01 14.99
C SER A 64 -14.12 11.04 16.45
N ALA A 65 -15.02 10.80 17.41
CA ALA A 65 -14.69 10.70 18.83
C ALA A 65 -14.01 9.37 19.22
N ASN A 66 -14.11 8.33 18.38
CA ASN A 66 -13.45 7.06 18.67
C ASN A 66 -11.96 7.10 18.31
N ALA A 67 -11.16 6.40 19.11
CA ALA A 67 -9.78 6.10 18.74
C ALA A 67 -9.72 5.17 17.53
N TRP A 68 -8.67 5.33 16.72
CA TRP A 68 -8.38 4.45 15.59
C TRP A 68 -8.09 3.02 16.06
N LEU A 69 -8.86 2.07 15.54
CA LEU A 69 -8.68 0.64 15.74
C LEU A 69 -7.88 0.05 14.57
N MET A 70 -6.73 -0.55 14.86
CA MET A 70 -5.96 -1.26 13.83
C MET A 70 -6.66 -2.58 13.45
N ILE A 71 -6.94 -2.74 12.17
CA ILE A 71 -7.50 -3.96 11.58
C ILE A 71 -6.40 -5.01 11.37
N GLY A 72 -5.25 -4.56 10.86
CA GLY A 72 -4.12 -5.41 10.55
C GLY A 72 -2.95 -4.64 9.97
N ALA A 73 -1.81 -5.31 9.84
CA ALA A 73 -0.60 -4.74 9.24
C ALA A 73 0.17 -5.79 8.44
N ALA A 74 0.89 -5.35 7.42
CA ALA A 74 1.69 -6.18 6.52
C ALA A 74 2.99 -5.46 6.12
N PRO A 75 4.07 -6.18 5.79
CA PRO A 75 5.28 -5.55 5.24
C PRO A 75 5.02 -5.02 3.83
N VAL A 76 5.66 -3.92 3.47
CA VAL A 76 5.64 -3.34 2.12
C VAL A 76 7.04 -3.11 1.59
N ALA A 77 7.15 -2.77 0.32
CA ALA A 77 8.37 -2.17 -0.23
C ALA A 77 8.01 -0.84 -0.92
N THR A 78 8.60 0.24 -0.44
CA THR A 78 8.47 1.58 -1.03
C THR A 78 9.67 1.92 -1.89
N GLY A 79 9.65 3.11 -2.49
CA GLY A 79 10.66 3.62 -3.40
C GLY A 79 12.07 3.55 -2.83
N LEU A 80 12.99 2.97 -3.61
CA LEU A 80 14.42 2.92 -3.32
C LEU A 80 15.16 3.93 -4.21
N PRO A 81 15.36 5.17 -3.75
CA PRO A 81 16.10 6.19 -4.52
C PRO A 81 17.55 5.77 -4.74
N GLY A 82 18.21 6.36 -5.74
CA GLY A 82 19.62 6.13 -6.07
C GLY A 82 19.87 5.56 -7.47
N LYS A 83 18.82 5.23 -8.24
CA LYS A 83 18.90 4.73 -9.62
C LYS A 83 17.99 5.56 -10.52
N TYR A 84 18.32 5.60 -11.82
CA TYR A 84 17.49 6.31 -12.80
C TYR A 84 16.04 5.83 -12.72
N ASP A 85 15.10 6.77 -12.72
CA ASP A 85 13.65 6.52 -12.61
C ASP A 85 13.19 5.94 -11.25
N HIS A 86 14.04 5.99 -10.21
CA HIS A 86 13.65 5.58 -8.85
C HIS A 86 13.37 6.78 -7.94
N PHE A 87 12.11 6.95 -7.60
CA PHE A 87 11.61 7.98 -6.70
C PHE A 87 11.61 7.51 -5.24
N THR A 88 11.68 8.46 -4.31
CA THR A 88 11.18 8.23 -2.96
C THR A 88 9.65 8.17 -3.04
N THR A 89 8.98 7.21 -2.39
CA THR A 89 7.50 7.18 -2.37
C THR A 89 6.95 8.44 -1.71
N PRO A 90 6.03 9.20 -2.31
CA PRO A 90 5.59 10.51 -1.82
C PRO A 90 4.88 10.44 -0.46
N LEU A 91 4.93 11.52 0.32
CA LEU A 91 4.17 11.69 1.56
C LEU A 91 2.85 12.37 1.28
N GLY A 92 1.81 12.05 2.05
CA GLY A 92 0.53 12.75 1.96
C GLY A 92 -0.68 11.86 2.22
N VAL A 93 -1.84 12.45 1.98
CA VAL A 93 -3.13 11.76 1.96
C VAL A 93 -3.61 11.74 0.51
N PHE A 94 -3.78 10.55 -0.04
CA PHE A 94 -4.15 10.33 -1.43
C PHE A 94 -5.56 9.75 -1.48
N THR A 95 -6.45 10.45 -2.18
CA THR A 95 -7.80 9.96 -2.45
C THR A 95 -7.76 9.01 -3.64
N HIS A 96 -8.35 7.83 -3.49
CA HIS A 96 -8.54 6.87 -4.56
C HIS A 96 -9.90 7.10 -5.21
N THR A 97 -9.90 7.46 -6.50
CA THR A 97 -11.12 7.73 -7.26
C THR A 97 -11.03 7.12 -8.66
N PRO A 98 -12.16 6.80 -9.31
CA PRO A 98 -12.16 6.30 -10.69
C PRO A 98 -11.71 7.32 -11.74
N ASP A 99 -11.37 8.55 -11.36
CA ASP A 99 -10.80 9.54 -12.29
C ASP A 99 -9.35 9.18 -12.65
N ASN A 100 -8.67 8.48 -11.75
CA ASN A 100 -7.47 7.72 -12.07
C ASN A 100 -7.88 6.24 -12.15
N MET A 101 -8.25 5.80 -13.35
CA MET A 101 -8.74 4.43 -13.54
C MET A 101 -7.65 3.42 -13.15
N ASP A 102 -8.04 2.43 -12.38
CA ASP A 102 -7.19 1.33 -11.98
C ASP A 102 -6.93 0.35 -13.11
N PHE A 103 -6.08 -0.63 -12.83
CA PHE A 103 -5.79 -1.73 -13.74
C PHE A 103 -5.87 -3.08 -13.02
N ARG A 104 -5.95 -4.16 -13.81
CA ARG A 104 -5.74 -5.53 -13.32
C ARG A 104 -4.52 -6.11 -14.01
N ALA A 105 -3.65 -6.74 -13.22
CA ALA A 105 -2.41 -7.32 -13.70
C ALA A 105 -2.70 -8.47 -14.69
N GLU A 106 -1.98 -8.51 -15.81
CA GLU A 106 -2.04 -9.66 -16.72
C GLU A 106 -1.33 -10.89 -16.15
N GLY A 107 -0.39 -10.68 -15.21
CA GLY A 107 0.42 -11.74 -14.61
C GLY A 107 1.56 -12.24 -15.49
N THR A 108 1.92 -11.46 -16.51
CA THR A 108 3.04 -11.70 -17.42
C THR A 108 4.37 -11.43 -16.73
N THR A 109 5.43 -12.10 -17.19
CA THR A 109 6.79 -11.89 -16.69
C THR A 109 7.55 -10.94 -17.60
N ASN A 110 8.32 -10.02 -17.02
CA ASN A 110 9.33 -9.25 -17.76
C ASN A 110 10.56 -10.11 -18.10
N ASP A 111 11.56 -9.51 -18.76
CA ASP A 111 12.80 -10.19 -19.19
C ASP A 111 13.61 -10.82 -18.04
N ASN A 112 13.36 -10.38 -16.80
CA ASN A 112 13.99 -10.95 -15.59
C ASN A 112 13.17 -12.11 -14.99
N GLY A 113 12.09 -12.54 -15.64
CA GLY A 113 11.19 -13.57 -15.13
C GLY A 113 10.39 -13.13 -13.91
N ILE A 114 10.18 -11.81 -13.73
CA ILE A 114 9.43 -11.22 -12.62
C ILE A 114 8.06 -10.77 -13.14
N ARG A 115 7.01 -11.09 -12.38
CA ARG A 115 5.69 -10.51 -12.58
C ARG A 115 5.56 -9.20 -11.83
N GLY A 116 5.75 -8.11 -12.55
CA GLY A 116 5.81 -6.76 -12.01
C GLY A 116 4.71 -6.38 -11.03
N TYR A 117 3.48 -6.44 -11.51
CA TYR A 117 2.25 -6.19 -10.74
C TYR A 117 1.72 -7.43 -10.01
N GLY A 118 2.54 -8.46 -9.84
CA GLY A 118 2.15 -9.72 -9.20
C GLY A 118 1.44 -10.69 -10.14
N ARG A 119 0.69 -11.63 -9.56
CA ARG A 119 -0.05 -12.64 -10.36
C ARG A 119 -1.13 -11.99 -11.21
N ARG A 120 -1.65 -12.74 -12.18
CA ARG A 120 -2.81 -12.32 -12.96
C ARG A 120 -3.96 -11.92 -12.02
N ASP A 121 -4.70 -10.91 -12.44
CA ASP A 121 -5.92 -10.41 -11.80
C ASP A 121 -5.70 -9.67 -10.46
N MET A 122 -4.46 -9.33 -10.12
CA MET A 122 -4.19 -8.43 -9.00
C MET A 122 -4.57 -6.99 -9.36
N ARG A 123 -5.13 -6.25 -8.40
CA ARG A 123 -5.52 -4.86 -8.57
C ARG A 123 -4.30 -3.94 -8.52
N ILE A 124 -4.20 -3.01 -9.45
CA ILE A 124 -3.27 -1.88 -9.37
C ILE A 124 -4.12 -0.66 -9.01
N TYR A 125 -3.93 -0.14 -7.80
CA TYR A 125 -4.57 1.08 -7.32
C TYR A 125 -3.78 2.28 -7.82
N ASP A 126 -4.41 3.15 -8.60
CA ASP A 126 -3.79 4.30 -9.21
C ASP A 126 -4.23 5.60 -8.52
N PHE A 127 -3.27 6.30 -7.92
CA PHE A 127 -3.49 7.54 -7.18
C PHE A 127 -3.17 8.78 -8.02
N GLY A 128 -2.91 8.60 -9.32
CA GLY A 128 -2.68 9.68 -10.24
C GLY A 128 -1.22 10.13 -10.36
N TRP A 129 -1.05 11.27 -11.01
CA TRP A 129 0.24 11.94 -11.11
C TRP A 129 0.50 12.77 -9.85
N VAL A 130 1.66 12.57 -9.23
CA VAL A 130 2.06 13.28 -8.02
C VAL A 130 3.53 13.66 -8.11
N ASP A 131 3.87 14.81 -7.52
CA ASP A 131 5.25 15.24 -7.42
C ASP A 131 5.98 14.46 -6.33
N SER A 132 7.15 13.91 -6.66
CA SER A 132 8.01 13.26 -5.69
C SER A 132 9.50 13.53 -5.92
N GLU A 133 10.27 13.30 -4.87
CA GLU A 133 11.72 13.42 -4.89
C GLU A 133 12.33 12.35 -5.80
N ARG A 134 13.09 12.80 -6.80
CA ARG A 134 13.92 11.97 -7.65
C ARG A 134 15.16 11.54 -6.90
N GLY A 135 15.37 10.23 -6.82
CA GLY A 135 16.59 9.66 -6.27
C GLY A 135 17.80 9.65 -7.22
N TRP A 136 17.74 10.31 -8.38
CA TRP A 136 18.78 10.22 -9.42
C TRP A 136 19.11 11.56 -10.07
N GLY A 137 20.14 11.54 -10.92
CA GLY A 137 20.65 12.75 -11.56
C GLY A 137 21.14 13.75 -10.52
N LYS A 138 20.76 15.02 -10.66
CA LYS A 138 21.03 16.08 -9.67
C LYS A 138 20.01 16.08 -8.51
N GLY A 139 19.15 15.06 -8.41
CA GLY A 139 18.00 15.04 -7.51
C GLY A 139 16.88 15.99 -7.97
N GLY A 140 16.11 16.50 -7.01
CA GLY A 140 14.98 17.43 -7.22
C GLY A 140 13.63 16.73 -7.25
N VAL A 141 12.59 17.46 -7.66
CA VAL A 141 11.19 16.98 -7.68
C VAL A 141 10.69 16.85 -9.11
N SER A 142 9.98 15.77 -9.43
CA SER A 142 9.18 15.64 -10.66
C SER A 142 7.94 14.78 -10.43
N ALA A 143 6.98 14.96 -11.33
CA ALA A 143 5.82 14.11 -11.44
C ALA A 143 6.21 12.63 -11.65
N MET A 144 5.52 11.76 -10.93
CA MET A 144 5.51 10.31 -11.11
C MET A 144 4.06 9.81 -11.05
N ARG A 145 3.78 8.68 -11.71
CA ARG A 145 2.50 7.99 -11.53
C ARG A 145 2.56 7.18 -10.24
N PHE A 146 1.77 7.55 -9.24
CA PHE A 146 1.81 6.89 -7.94
C PHE A 146 0.80 5.75 -7.85
N GLN A 147 1.31 4.54 -7.60
CA GLN A 147 0.51 3.33 -7.59
C GLN A 147 0.79 2.49 -6.34
N MET A 148 -0.21 1.73 -5.91
CA MET A 148 -0.06 0.61 -4.97
C MET A 148 -0.49 -0.69 -5.66
N HIS A 149 0.33 -1.74 -5.55
CA HIS A 149 0.06 -2.99 -6.27
C HIS A 149 0.66 -4.22 -5.61
N ALA A 150 0.14 -5.39 -5.97
CA ALA A 150 0.70 -6.67 -5.56
C ALA A 150 2.12 -6.89 -6.10
N THR A 151 2.88 -7.72 -5.41
CA THR A 151 4.27 -8.04 -5.74
C THR A 151 4.36 -9.48 -6.26
N ASP A 152 5.33 -9.80 -7.13
CA ASP A 152 5.59 -11.19 -7.53
C ASP A 152 5.80 -12.09 -6.29
N PRO A 153 4.91 -13.06 -6.01
CA PRO A 153 4.97 -13.87 -4.80
C PRO A 153 6.14 -14.87 -4.78
N GLY A 154 6.65 -15.25 -5.95
CA GLY A 154 7.76 -16.19 -6.09
C GLY A 154 9.13 -15.52 -5.99
N ARG A 155 9.23 -14.25 -6.42
CA ARG A 155 10.50 -13.53 -6.58
C ARG A 155 10.70 -12.40 -5.58
N LEU A 156 9.79 -11.44 -5.55
CA LEU A 156 10.01 -10.14 -4.91
C LEU A 156 9.22 -9.95 -3.62
N GLU A 157 8.07 -10.59 -3.47
CA GLU A 157 7.29 -10.52 -2.23
C GLU A 157 8.14 -10.97 -1.01
N PRO A 158 9.03 -11.99 -1.09
CA PRO A 158 9.95 -12.34 0.00
C PRO A 158 10.80 -11.18 0.54
N LEU A 159 11.02 -10.12 -0.24
CA LEU A 159 11.79 -8.93 0.16
C LEU A 159 10.97 -7.83 0.83
N LEU A 160 9.63 -7.92 0.89
CA LEU A 160 8.84 -6.89 1.55
C LEU A 160 9.33 -6.67 2.99
N GLY A 161 9.41 -5.40 3.41
CA GLY A 161 10.05 -4.95 4.65
C GLY A 161 11.32 -4.10 4.42
N VAL A 162 11.75 -3.93 3.17
CA VAL A 162 12.81 -3.00 2.74
C VAL A 162 12.35 -2.14 1.56
N ARG A 163 13.01 -0.99 1.37
CA ARG A 163 12.81 -0.17 0.15
C ARG A 163 13.28 -0.95 -1.06
N HIS A 164 12.38 -1.18 -2.01
CA HIS A 164 12.63 -2.03 -3.16
C HIS A 164 11.56 -1.81 -4.24
N SER A 165 11.30 -0.57 -4.63
CA SER A 165 10.47 -0.21 -5.79
C SER A 165 11.02 1.05 -6.47
N LYS A 166 10.48 1.43 -7.64
CA LYS A 166 10.79 2.72 -8.29
C LYS A 166 10.01 3.91 -7.73
N GLY A 167 9.16 3.72 -6.73
CA GLY A 167 8.36 4.80 -6.14
C GLY A 167 6.96 4.35 -5.71
N CYS A 168 6.46 3.25 -6.28
CA CYS A 168 5.19 2.63 -5.91
C CYS A 168 5.21 2.02 -4.50
N VAL A 169 4.04 1.70 -3.96
CA VAL A 169 3.89 0.86 -2.77
C VAL A 169 3.62 -0.58 -3.20
N ARG A 170 4.61 -1.45 -3.02
CA ARG A 170 4.50 -2.88 -3.27
C ARG A 170 3.95 -3.60 -2.04
N ILE A 171 2.87 -4.35 -2.20
CA ILE A 171 2.18 -5.08 -1.12
C ILE A 171 2.15 -6.60 -1.38
N PRO A 172 1.91 -7.43 -0.35
CA PRO A 172 1.71 -8.86 -0.54
C PRO A 172 0.48 -9.15 -1.40
N ALA A 173 0.52 -10.22 -2.21
CA ALA A 173 -0.61 -10.59 -3.07
C ALA A 173 -1.89 -10.85 -2.25
N SER A 174 -1.79 -11.51 -1.10
CA SER A 174 -2.95 -11.75 -0.23
C SER A 174 -3.54 -10.47 0.35
N LEU A 175 -2.71 -9.44 0.59
CA LEU A 175 -3.21 -8.15 1.07
C LEU A 175 -3.93 -7.42 -0.07
N ASN A 176 -3.40 -7.47 -1.29
CA ASN A 176 -4.06 -6.89 -2.46
C ASN A 176 -5.45 -7.49 -2.67
N THR A 177 -5.55 -8.83 -2.66
CA THR A 177 -6.84 -9.53 -2.75
C THR A 177 -7.78 -9.14 -1.60
N PHE A 178 -7.27 -8.98 -0.37
CA PHE A 178 -8.09 -8.56 0.76
C PHE A 178 -8.66 -7.15 0.58
N ILE A 179 -7.84 -6.19 0.12
CA ILE A 179 -8.26 -4.80 -0.13
C ILE A 179 -9.30 -4.76 -1.26
N ASP A 180 -9.06 -5.48 -2.37
CA ASP A 180 -9.93 -5.54 -3.57
C ASP A 180 -11.25 -6.26 -3.26
N ARG A 181 -11.20 -7.40 -2.55
CA ARG A 181 -12.39 -8.17 -2.21
C ARG A 181 -13.35 -7.39 -1.32
N HIS A 182 -12.82 -6.60 -0.38
CA HIS A 182 -13.62 -5.96 0.65
C HIS A 182 -13.84 -4.46 0.45
N GLY A 183 -13.41 -3.88 -0.68
CA GLY A 183 -13.64 -2.47 -0.98
C GLY A 183 -12.94 -1.50 -0.03
N MET A 184 -11.76 -1.87 0.48
CA MET A 184 -11.04 -1.05 1.48
C MET A 184 -10.57 0.30 0.94
N LEU A 185 -10.57 0.47 -0.39
CA LEU A 185 -10.25 1.71 -1.10
C LEU A 185 -11.30 2.06 -2.17
N ASP A 186 -12.45 1.39 -2.22
CA ASP A 186 -13.37 1.48 -3.35
C ASP A 186 -14.58 2.41 -3.14
N ALA A 187 -14.62 3.26 -2.10
CA ALA A 187 -15.83 4.03 -1.79
C ALA A 187 -16.37 4.87 -2.96
N ASP A 188 -15.49 5.53 -3.72
CA ASP A 188 -15.88 6.28 -4.93
C ASP A 188 -16.24 5.38 -6.11
N TYR A 189 -15.63 4.19 -6.22
CA TYR A 189 -15.98 3.20 -7.23
C TYR A 189 -17.37 2.64 -6.98
N GLU A 190 -17.67 2.25 -5.73
CA GLU A 190 -18.95 1.65 -5.36
C GLU A 190 -20.08 2.70 -5.43
N ALA A 191 -19.87 3.94 -4.97
CA ALA A 191 -20.85 5.01 -5.14
C ALA A 191 -21.22 5.24 -6.62
N ARG A 192 -20.23 5.27 -7.52
CA ARG A 192 -20.47 5.39 -8.97
C ARG A 192 -21.11 4.13 -9.56
N ALA A 193 -20.86 2.96 -9.00
CA ALA A 193 -21.49 1.71 -9.43
C ALA A 193 -22.97 1.65 -9.04
N GLU A 194 -23.33 2.17 -7.86
CA GLU A 194 -24.72 2.35 -7.41
C GLU A 194 -25.50 3.31 -8.32
N GLU A 195 -24.82 4.30 -8.89
CA GLU A 195 -25.36 5.18 -9.95
C GLU A 195 -25.49 4.51 -11.33
N GLY A 196 -25.14 3.23 -11.44
CA GLY A 196 -25.27 2.42 -12.67
C GLY A 196 -24.04 2.43 -13.58
N LYS A 197 -22.89 2.99 -13.14
CA LYS A 197 -21.64 2.87 -13.91
C LYS A 197 -21.06 1.46 -13.74
N SER A 198 -20.43 0.95 -14.80
CA SER A 198 -19.73 -0.33 -14.77
C SER A 198 -18.24 -0.12 -14.83
N PHE A 199 -17.51 -0.77 -13.92
CA PHE A 199 -16.06 -0.72 -13.84
C PHE A 199 -15.50 -2.13 -13.96
N TRP A 200 -14.84 -2.42 -15.09
CA TRP A 200 -14.21 -3.72 -15.35
C TRP A 200 -13.14 -4.08 -14.30
N VAL A 201 -12.57 -3.06 -13.65
CA VAL A 201 -11.58 -3.22 -12.60
C VAL A 201 -12.18 -3.79 -11.33
N LEU A 202 -13.48 -3.66 -11.05
CA LEU A 202 -14.05 -4.19 -9.81
C LEU A 202 -14.26 -5.71 -9.90
N HIS A 203 -13.64 -6.47 -8.99
CA HIS A 203 -13.67 -7.94 -9.05
C HIS A 203 -15.11 -8.48 -8.93
N PRO A 204 -15.55 -9.47 -9.74
CA PRO A 204 -16.92 -9.99 -9.66
C PRO A 204 -17.22 -10.73 -8.36
N GLY A 205 -16.21 -11.33 -7.72
CA GLY A 205 -16.33 -12.04 -6.44
C GLY A 205 -16.16 -11.17 -5.20
N ARG A 206 -16.47 -9.86 -5.28
CA ARG A 206 -16.39 -8.91 -4.16
C ARG A 206 -17.34 -9.29 -3.01
N ASP A 207 -16.90 -9.00 -1.79
CA ASP A 207 -17.62 -9.14 -0.51
C ASP A 207 -17.43 -7.82 0.25
N ILE A 208 -18.03 -6.75 -0.29
CA ILE A 208 -17.77 -5.37 0.11
C ILE A 208 -18.21 -5.13 1.55
N THR A 209 -17.42 -4.36 2.29
CA THR A 209 -17.77 -3.88 3.62
C THR A 209 -18.68 -2.64 3.52
N PRO A 210 -19.66 -2.43 4.41
CA PRO A 210 -20.51 -1.22 4.39
C PRO A 210 -19.80 0.06 4.88
N ASN A 211 -18.47 0.07 4.88
CA ASN A 211 -17.61 1.12 5.43
C ASN A 211 -16.41 1.31 4.50
N GLU A 212 -16.65 1.30 3.20
CA GLU A 212 -15.65 1.41 2.14
C GLU A 212 -14.74 2.61 2.39
N GLY A 213 -13.44 2.39 2.26
CA GLY A 213 -12.45 3.46 2.36
C GLY A 213 -12.19 4.12 1.02
N ARG A 214 -11.56 5.31 1.03
CA ARG A 214 -10.99 5.92 -0.18
C ARG A 214 -9.61 6.53 0.01
N TYR A 215 -8.99 6.38 1.18
CA TYR A 215 -7.75 7.07 1.50
C TYR A 215 -6.57 6.13 1.69
N LEU A 216 -5.50 6.41 0.92
CA LEU A 216 -4.15 5.95 1.22
C LEU A 216 -3.38 7.10 1.88
N VAL A 217 -2.86 6.87 3.08
CA VAL A 217 -2.04 7.83 3.81
C VAL A 217 -0.59 7.33 3.83
N VAL A 218 0.35 8.13 3.34
CA VAL A 218 1.78 7.80 3.42
C VAL A 218 2.48 8.74 4.38
N ILE A 219 3.07 8.16 5.43
CA ILE A 219 3.86 8.86 6.43
C ILE A 219 5.32 8.38 6.41
N ASP A 220 6.19 9.15 7.06
CA ASP A 220 7.55 8.75 7.40
C ASP A 220 7.75 8.94 8.90
N THR A 221 7.92 7.87 9.65
CA THR A 221 8.19 7.99 11.09
C THR A 221 9.59 8.51 11.41
N ALA A 222 10.46 8.62 10.40
CA ALA A 222 11.89 8.93 10.55
C ALA A 222 12.61 8.01 11.56
N ARG A 223 12.05 6.83 11.83
CA ARG A 223 12.59 5.90 12.82
C ARG A 223 13.95 5.40 12.31
N LYS A 224 14.99 5.61 13.12
CA LYS A 224 16.38 5.21 12.79
C LYS A 224 16.64 3.73 13.10
N THR A 225 16.01 3.21 14.15
CA THR A 225 16.21 1.84 14.62
C THR A 225 15.03 0.96 14.23
N ARG A 226 15.30 -0.17 13.56
CA ARG A 226 14.26 -1.10 13.14
C ARG A 226 13.54 -1.71 14.33
N PRO A 227 12.20 -1.61 14.43
CA PRO A 227 11.45 -2.31 15.47
C PRO A 227 11.49 -3.82 15.26
N ALA A 228 11.48 -4.57 16.36
CA ALA A 228 11.38 -6.04 16.32
C ALA A 228 10.11 -6.53 15.61
N TRP A 229 9.01 -5.76 15.65
CA TRP A 229 7.74 -6.11 14.99
C TRP A 229 7.73 -5.85 13.48
N ALA A 230 8.74 -5.16 12.94
CA ALA A 230 8.95 -4.95 11.50
C ALA A 230 10.32 -5.51 11.07
N PRO A 231 10.52 -6.84 11.13
CA PRO A 231 11.81 -7.45 10.85
C PRO A 231 12.23 -7.26 9.39
N LEU A 232 13.54 -7.36 9.14
CA LEU A 232 14.05 -7.48 7.77
C LEU A 232 13.58 -8.80 7.14
N PRO A 233 13.44 -8.86 5.80
CA PRO A 233 13.28 -10.13 5.13
C PRO A 233 14.49 -11.03 5.43
N GLY A 234 14.25 -12.34 5.56
CA GLY A 234 15.31 -13.31 5.85
C GLY A 234 16.38 -13.32 4.75
N ARG A 235 17.63 -13.64 5.09
CA ARG A 235 18.76 -13.64 4.12
C ARG A 235 18.48 -14.45 2.86
N ASN A 236 17.79 -15.59 3.00
CA ASN A 236 17.43 -16.47 1.87
C ASN A 236 16.39 -15.86 0.91
N ALA A 237 15.71 -14.77 1.29
CA ALA A 237 14.80 -14.06 0.40
C ALA A 237 15.55 -13.45 -0.80
N TRP A 238 16.77 -12.97 -0.57
CA TRP A 238 17.63 -12.38 -1.60
C TRP A 238 18.10 -13.39 -2.65
N ALA A 239 18.22 -14.67 -2.30
CA ALA A 239 18.62 -15.72 -3.24
C ALA A 239 17.59 -15.96 -4.36
N LYS A 240 16.35 -15.50 -4.20
CA LYS A 240 15.28 -15.66 -5.20
C LYS A 240 15.20 -14.51 -6.20
N VAL A 241 15.95 -13.44 -5.94
CA VAL A 241 15.98 -12.23 -6.76
C VAL A 241 16.90 -12.49 -7.95
N PRO A 242 16.40 -12.42 -9.19
CA PRO A 242 17.26 -12.55 -10.36
C PRO A 242 18.25 -11.37 -10.42
N LYS A 243 19.38 -11.55 -11.10
CA LYS A 243 20.34 -10.47 -11.33
C LYS A 243 19.64 -9.32 -12.08
N GLY A 244 19.65 -8.12 -11.51
CA GLY A 244 18.91 -6.97 -12.07
C GLY A 244 17.43 -6.90 -11.66
N GLY A 245 16.94 -7.85 -10.87
CA GLY A 245 15.58 -7.84 -10.32
C GLY A 245 15.30 -6.68 -9.36
N ASP A 246 16.36 -6.03 -8.85
CA ASP A 246 16.27 -4.89 -7.93
C ASP A 246 15.73 -3.62 -8.58
N THR A 247 15.67 -3.59 -9.92
CA THR A 247 15.16 -2.48 -10.74
C THR A 247 13.95 -2.85 -11.56
N ALA A 248 13.50 -4.10 -11.45
CA ALA A 248 12.39 -4.63 -12.21
C ALA A 248 11.07 -4.24 -11.52
N ASP A 249 10.31 -3.35 -12.14
CA ASP A 249 8.85 -3.27 -11.97
C ASP A 249 8.15 -4.22 -12.93
#